data_AF-A0A0K3A5L9-F1
#
_entry.id   AF-A0A0K3A5L9-F1
#
_cell.length_a   1.000
_cell.length_b   1.000
_cell.length_c   1.000
_cell.angle_alpha   90.00
_cell.angle_beta   90.00
_cell.angle_gamma   90.00
#
_symmetry.space_group_name_H-M   'P 1'
#
loop_
_entity.id
_entity.type
_entity.pdbx_description
1 polymer ?
#
loop_
_entity_poly.entity_id
_entity_poly.type
_entity_poly.pdbx_seq_one_letter_code
_entity_poly.pdbx_strand_id
1 'polypeptide(L)'
;MFQVISMTTRLLLGFTMSVFIHAHATAAQPSNVRLTVAGLRQPAQIRVDHWGVAHIYAESDDDVFFVQGFNVARDRLFQIDLLHRKGLGHLAEAFGPSYAEQDRASRLFLYRGSMREEWTRYGPTAQRNVTRFVAGINAYIAWLGSNPRRASL
;
A
#
# COMPACT_ATOMS: atom_id res chain seq x y z
N MET A 1 -53.89 51.82 15.21
CA MET A 1 -53.59 51.49 16.61
C MET A 1 -53.62 49.96 16.75
N PHE A 2 -52.44 49.35 16.96
CA PHE A 2 -52.06 47.98 17.37
C PHE A 2 -52.54 46.67 16.67
N GLN A 3 -51.53 45.97 16.10
CA GLN A 3 -51.17 44.52 15.94
C GLN A 3 -52.23 43.38 16.00
N VAL A 4 -52.08 42.22 15.32
CA VAL A 4 -51.15 41.08 15.59
C VAL A 4 -51.02 40.09 14.39
N ILE A 5 -49.89 39.37 14.38
CA ILE A 5 -49.27 38.38 13.46
C ILE A 5 -49.95 36.98 13.46
N SER A 6 -49.90 36.22 12.34
CA SER A 6 -49.63 34.76 12.36
C SER A 6 -49.19 34.15 11.01
N MET A 7 -48.30 33.17 11.12
CA MET A 7 -47.54 32.36 10.14
C MET A 7 -48.38 31.20 9.57
N THR A 8 -48.13 30.71 8.33
CA THR A 8 -48.11 29.25 8.01
C THR A 8 -47.73 28.91 6.54
N THR A 9 -46.64 28.14 6.44
CA THR A 9 -46.41 26.89 5.67
C THR A 9 -46.29 26.85 4.13
N ARG A 10 -45.16 26.25 3.72
CA ARG A 10 -44.63 25.93 2.38
C ARG A 10 -45.24 24.66 1.76
N LEU A 11 -45.32 24.55 0.43
CA LEU A 11 -44.74 23.44 -0.36
C LEU A 11 -44.88 23.70 -1.88
N LEU A 12 -43.77 23.72 -2.62
CA LEU A 12 -43.73 23.67 -4.09
C LEU A 12 -42.90 22.45 -4.47
N LEU A 13 -43.55 21.48 -5.11
CA LEU A 13 -42.96 20.24 -5.61
C LEU A 13 -42.53 20.46 -7.06
N GLY A 14 -41.23 20.38 -7.36
CA GLY A 14 -40.71 20.46 -8.72
C GLY A 14 -39.40 19.70 -8.83
N PHE A 15 -39.46 18.44 -9.26
CA PHE A 15 -38.30 17.57 -9.45
C PHE A 15 -37.90 17.61 -10.92
N THR A 16 -36.87 18.39 -11.25
CA THR A 16 -36.26 18.42 -12.59
C THR A 16 -35.16 17.37 -12.72
N MET A 17 -35.25 16.61 -13.80
CA MET A 17 -34.37 15.52 -14.23
C MET A 17 -32.90 15.98 -14.42
N SER A 18 -31.97 15.42 -13.64
CA SER A 18 -30.53 15.65 -13.81
C SER A 18 -29.92 14.70 -14.84
N VAL A 19 -29.36 15.26 -15.90
CA VAL A 19 -28.54 14.57 -16.91
C VAL A 19 -27.17 14.26 -16.31
N PHE A 20 -26.78 12.99 -16.25
CA PHE A 20 -25.44 12.55 -15.86
C PHE A 20 -24.52 12.54 -17.09
N ILE A 21 -23.63 13.53 -17.20
CA ILE A 21 -22.55 13.53 -18.18
C ILE A 21 -21.45 12.57 -17.68
N HIS A 22 -21.27 11.44 -18.38
CA HIS A 22 -20.13 10.56 -18.14
C HIS A 22 -18.86 11.22 -18.71
N ALA A 23 -17.97 11.67 -17.83
CA ALA A 23 -16.63 12.08 -18.23
C ALA A 23 -15.84 10.84 -18.67
N HIS A 24 -15.48 10.77 -19.96
CA HIS A 24 -14.51 9.78 -20.43
C HIS A 24 -13.14 10.13 -19.84
N ALA A 25 -12.62 9.26 -18.97
CA ALA A 25 -11.25 9.36 -18.49
C ALA A 25 -10.30 9.22 -19.69
N THR A 26 -9.60 10.30 -20.03
CA THR A 26 -8.47 10.25 -20.96
C THR A 26 -7.40 9.33 -20.37
N ALA A 27 -7.19 8.16 -20.99
CA ALA A 27 -6.12 7.25 -20.62
C ALA A 27 -4.77 7.97 -20.78
N ALA A 28 -4.06 8.14 -19.66
CA ALA A 28 -2.71 8.68 -19.68
C ALA A 28 -1.81 7.77 -20.53
N GLN A 29 -0.93 8.37 -21.35
CA GLN A 29 0.05 7.62 -22.13
C GLN A 29 0.91 6.76 -21.19
N PRO A 30 1.19 5.48 -21.53
CA PRO A 30 2.01 4.62 -20.69
C PRO A 30 3.42 5.21 -20.59
N SER A 31 3.77 5.71 -19.41
CA SER A 31 5.12 6.18 -19.12
C SER A 31 6.04 4.96 -19.01
N ASN A 32 6.90 4.76 -20.01
CA ASN A 32 7.95 3.74 -19.95
C ASN A 32 9.07 4.20 -19.01
N VAL A 33 8.91 3.95 -17.72
CA VAL A 33 9.95 4.21 -16.71
C VAL A 33 10.90 3.02 -16.66
N ARG A 34 12.19 3.26 -16.86
CA ARG A 34 13.26 2.28 -16.60
C ARG A 34 14.02 2.66 -15.34
N LEU A 35 14.16 1.70 -14.44
CA LEU A 35 14.88 1.87 -13.18
C LEU A 35 15.99 0.82 -13.11
N THR A 36 17.17 1.23 -12.66
CA THR A 36 18.22 0.32 -12.25
C THR A 36 18.08 0.09 -10.75
N VAL A 37 17.82 -1.16 -10.36
CA VAL A 37 17.53 -1.52 -8.96
C VAL A 37 18.58 -2.51 -8.48
N ALA A 38 19.30 -2.14 -7.42
CA ALA A 38 20.30 -3.02 -6.82
C ALA A 38 19.64 -4.31 -6.29
N GLY A 39 20.24 -5.46 -6.57
CA GLY A 39 19.76 -6.77 -6.10
C GLY A 39 18.76 -7.48 -7.02
N LEU A 40 18.27 -6.82 -8.07
CA LEU A 40 17.60 -7.48 -9.20
C LEU A 40 18.65 -8.17 -10.07
N ARG A 41 18.46 -9.46 -10.40
CA ARG A 41 19.48 -10.25 -11.10
C ARG A 41 19.31 -10.24 -12.61
N GLN A 42 18.08 -10.39 -13.09
CA GLN A 42 17.73 -10.30 -14.51
C GLN A 42 16.70 -9.18 -14.74
N PRO A 43 16.62 -8.65 -15.98
CA PRO A 43 15.57 -7.69 -16.33
C PRO A 43 14.17 -8.22 -16.00
N ALA A 44 13.32 -7.33 -15.49
CA ALA A 44 11.93 -7.63 -15.17
C ALA A 44 11.04 -6.46 -15.55
N GLN A 45 9.75 -6.73 -15.74
CA GLN A 45 8.76 -5.75 -16.16
C GLN A 45 7.54 -5.77 -15.24
N ILE A 46 7.08 -4.58 -14.87
CA ILE A 46 5.77 -4.37 -14.23
C ILE A 46 4.89 -3.67 -15.26
N ARG A 47 3.77 -4.29 -15.64
CA ARG A 47 2.74 -3.66 -16.48
C ARG A 47 1.52 -3.39 -15.63
N VAL A 48 1.16 -2.12 -15.48
CA VAL A 48 -0.05 -1.73 -14.76
C VAL A 48 -1.18 -1.60 -15.79
N ASP A 49 -2.27 -2.34 -15.58
CA ASP A 49 -3.44 -2.25 -16.45
C ASP A 49 -4.33 -1.04 -16.12
N HIS A 50 -5.43 -0.90 -16.84
CA HIS A 50 -6.37 0.22 -16.69
C HIS A 50 -7.08 0.26 -15.32
N TRP A 51 -7.09 -0.83 -14.55
CA TRP A 51 -7.63 -0.88 -13.20
C TRP A 51 -6.57 -0.60 -12.13
N GLY A 52 -5.31 -0.34 -12.53
CA GLY A 52 -4.21 -0.19 -11.60
C GLY A 52 -3.62 -1.53 -11.12
N VAL A 53 -3.95 -2.66 -11.76
CA VAL A 53 -3.43 -3.97 -11.36
C VAL A 53 -2.08 -4.21 -12.02
N ALA A 54 -1.07 -4.54 -11.20
CA ALA A 54 0.29 -4.83 -11.65
C ALA A 54 0.43 -6.29 -12.12
N HIS A 55 0.82 -6.47 -13.38
CA HIS A 55 1.23 -7.73 -14.01
C HIS A 55 2.75 -7.78 -14.06
N ILE A 56 3.36 -8.74 -13.37
CA ILE A 56 4.82 -8.83 -13.18
C ILE A 56 5.40 -9.95 -14.03
N TYR A 57 6.45 -9.64 -14.78
CA TYR A 57 7.18 -10.57 -15.63
C TYR A 57 8.66 -10.57 -15.24
N ALA A 58 9.23 -11.76 -15.00
CA ALA A 58 10.64 -11.96 -14.69
C ALA A 58 11.09 -13.34 -15.20
N GLU A 59 12.40 -13.52 -15.41
CA GLU A 59 12.98 -14.77 -15.91
C GLU A 59 13.24 -15.82 -14.82
N SER A 60 13.16 -15.43 -13.55
CA SER A 60 13.40 -16.32 -12.41
C SER A 60 12.42 -16.07 -11.27
N ASP A 61 12.13 -17.11 -10.47
CA ASP A 61 11.34 -16.98 -9.24
C ASP A 61 11.95 -15.94 -8.30
N ASP A 62 13.28 -15.92 -8.17
CA ASP A 62 13.95 -15.00 -7.25
C ASP A 62 13.77 -13.53 -7.65
N ASP A 63 13.67 -13.26 -8.95
CA ASP A 63 13.40 -11.92 -9.46
C ASP A 63 11.90 -11.60 -9.43
N VAL A 64 11.01 -12.58 -9.65
CA VAL A 64 9.56 -12.31 -9.55
C VAL A 64 9.16 -11.93 -8.13
N PHE A 65 9.66 -12.64 -7.10
CA PHE A 65 9.39 -12.27 -5.70
C PHE A 65 10.02 -10.94 -5.33
N PHE A 66 11.24 -10.66 -5.80
CA PHE A 66 11.90 -9.38 -5.59
C PHE A 66 11.09 -8.21 -6.19
N VAL A 67 10.68 -8.33 -7.45
CA VAL A 67 9.93 -7.27 -8.15
C VAL A 67 8.53 -7.13 -7.56
N GLN A 68 7.92 -8.22 -7.10
CA GLN A 68 6.65 -8.18 -6.37
C GLN A 68 6.77 -7.36 -5.09
N GLY A 69 7.80 -7.59 -4.28
CA GLY A 69 8.07 -6.79 -3.08
C GLY A 69 8.31 -5.31 -3.39
N PHE A 70 9.07 -5.04 -4.45
CA PHE A 70 9.31 -3.67 -4.92
C PHE A 70 8.00 -2.97 -5.33
N ASN A 71 7.13 -3.64 -6.10
CA ASN A 71 5.84 -3.08 -6.53
C ASN A 71 4.90 -2.85 -5.34
N VAL A 72 4.80 -3.81 -4.41
CA VAL A 72 3.94 -3.67 -3.24
C VAL A 72 4.41 -2.50 -2.36
N ALA A 73 5.72 -2.33 -2.20
CA ALA A 73 6.27 -1.16 -1.50
C ALA A 73 5.94 0.14 -2.24
N ARG A 74 6.06 0.19 -3.58
CA ARG A 74 5.68 1.36 -4.37
C ARG A 74 4.27 1.85 -4.08
N ASP A 75 3.31 0.94 -4.08
CA ASP A 75 1.91 1.33 -3.99
C ASP A 75 1.40 1.42 -2.54
N ARG A 76 2.04 0.68 -1.61
CA ARG A 76 1.50 0.42 -0.26
C ARG A 76 2.50 0.61 0.87
N LEU A 77 3.60 1.36 0.69
CA LEU A 77 4.64 1.50 1.72
C LEU A 77 4.09 1.93 3.08
N PHE A 78 3.17 2.91 3.12
CA PHE A 78 2.53 3.35 4.36
C PHE A 78 1.77 2.21 5.06
N GLN A 79 1.03 1.41 4.29
CA GLN A 79 0.28 0.28 4.83
C GLN A 79 1.23 -0.79 5.39
N ILE A 80 2.35 -1.06 4.70
CA ILE A 80 3.38 -1.99 5.18
C ILE A 80 4.00 -1.51 6.48
N ASP A 81 4.43 -0.24 6.55
CA ASP A 81 5.03 0.34 7.76
C ASP A 81 4.06 0.32 8.95
N LEU A 82 2.80 0.72 8.71
CA LEU A 82 1.76 0.71 9.73
C LEU A 82 1.49 -0.70 10.27
N LEU A 83 1.37 -1.71 9.39
CA LEU A 83 1.16 -3.10 9.79
C LEU A 83 2.37 -3.68 10.50
N HIS A 84 3.59 -3.33 10.07
CA HIS A 84 4.83 -3.75 10.70
C HIS A 84 4.93 -3.20 12.13
N ARG A 85 4.69 -1.90 12.32
CA ARG A 85 4.61 -1.26 13.65
C ARG A 85 3.53 -1.90 14.52
N LYS A 86 2.34 -2.12 13.97
CA LYS A 86 1.24 -2.76 14.70
C LYS A 86 1.61 -4.17 15.18
N GLY A 87 2.21 -4.97 14.31
CA GLY A 87 2.60 -6.35 14.61
C GLY A 87 3.69 -6.43 15.67
N LEU A 88 4.69 -5.55 15.59
CA LEU A 88 5.80 -5.49 16.55
C LEU A 88 5.47 -4.72 17.84
N GLY A 89 4.36 -3.97 17.85
CA GLY A 89 3.98 -3.10 18.95
C GLY A 89 4.82 -1.83 19.02
N HIS A 90 4.85 -1.04 17.94
CA HIS A 90 5.55 0.25 17.85
C HIS A 90 4.64 1.38 17.35
N LEU A 91 3.32 1.28 17.56
CA LEU A 91 2.38 2.32 17.15
C LEU A 91 2.51 3.57 18.01
N ALA A 92 2.83 3.43 19.30
CA ALA A 92 2.96 4.57 20.20
C ALA A 92 4.11 5.52 19.79
N GLU A 93 5.12 5.01 19.08
CA GLU A 93 6.22 5.84 18.53
C GLU A 93 5.73 6.83 17.46
N ALA A 94 4.73 6.44 16.67
CA ALA A 94 4.22 7.25 15.56
C ALA A 94 2.94 8.02 15.92
N PHE A 95 2.10 7.46 16.81
CA PHE A 95 0.76 7.98 17.09
C PHE A 95 0.55 8.40 18.56
N GLY A 96 1.56 8.25 19.40
CA GLY A 96 1.56 8.73 20.79
C GLY A 96 1.06 7.71 21.82
N PRO A 97 1.06 8.10 23.10
CA PRO A 97 0.96 7.18 24.24
C PRO A 97 -0.37 6.43 24.35
N SER A 98 -1.43 6.90 23.68
CA SER A 98 -2.73 6.20 23.66
C SER A 98 -2.66 4.79 23.08
N TYR A 99 -1.61 4.46 22.32
CA TYR A 99 -1.38 3.13 21.74
C TYR A 99 -0.54 2.20 22.63
N ALA A 100 -0.09 2.64 23.81
CA ALA A 100 0.83 1.88 24.65
C ALA A 100 0.30 0.49 25.07
N GLU A 101 -0.98 0.40 25.47
CA GLU A 101 -1.59 -0.89 25.84
C GLU A 101 -1.75 -1.81 24.61
N GLN A 102 -2.03 -1.26 23.43
CA GLN A 102 -2.07 -2.04 22.20
C GLN A 102 -0.67 -2.58 21.85
N ASP A 103 0.37 -1.75 21.95
CA ASP A 103 1.75 -2.18 21.73
C ASP A 103 2.17 -3.26 22.72
N ARG A 104 1.78 -3.12 23.99
CA ARG A 104 2.00 -4.15 25.02
C ARG A 104 1.31 -5.46 24.64
N ALA A 105 0.04 -5.42 24.23
CA ALA A 105 -0.71 -6.59 23.80
C ALA A 105 -0.08 -7.27 22.58
N SER A 106 0.29 -6.51 21.53
CA SER A 106 0.96 -7.05 20.34
C SER A 106 2.23 -7.81 20.72
N ARG A 107 3.05 -7.26 21.62
CA ARG A 107 4.29 -7.90 22.07
C ARG A 107 4.05 -9.22 22.81
N LEU A 108 2.89 -9.44 23.43
CA LEU A 108 2.57 -10.73 24.05
C LEU A 108 2.44 -11.86 23.01
N PHE A 109 2.03 -11.54 21.79
CA PHE A 109 1.85 -12.52 20.70
C PHE A 109 3.08 -12.70 19.80
N LEU A 110 4.15 -11.93 20.02
CA LEU A 110 5.36 -12.08 19.21
C LEU A 110 6.02 -13.44 19.43
N TYR A 111 6.28 -14.12 18.31
CA TYR A 111 7.10 -15.33 18.31
C TYR A 111 8.53 -14.98 18.72
N ARG A 112 9.08 -15.74 19.68
CA ARG A 112 10.41 -15.55 20.25
C ARG A 112 11.31 -16.78 20.09
N GLY A 113 10.87 -17.77 19.33
CA GLY A 113 11.63 -18.98 19.08
C GLY A 113 12.67 -18.80 17.96
N SER A 114 13.32 -19.91 17.62
CA SER A 114 14.33 -19.94 16.56
C SER A 114 13.65 -19.80 15.20
N MET A 115 13.93 -18.70 14.49
CA MET A 115 13.46 -18.55 13.10
C MET A 115 13.97 -19.66 12.18
N ARG A 116 15.14 -20.24 12.46
CA ARG A 116 15.65 -21.39 11.70
C ARG A 116 14.70 -22.59 11.82
N GLU A 117 14.16 -22.85 13.00
CA GLU A 117 13.19 -23.93 13.23
C GLU A 117 11.82 -23.58 12.67
N GLU A 118 11.38 -22.34 12.84
CA GLU A 118 10.12 -21.84 12.28
C GLU A 118 10.07 -22.02 10.76
N TRP A 119 11.16 -21.70 10.04
CA TRP A 119 11.24 -21.91 8.60
C TRP A 119 11.04 -23.37 8.17
N THR A 120 11.42 -24.35 9.02
CA THR A 120 11.19 -25.78 8.73
C THR A 120 9.73 -26.18 8.72
N ARG A 121 8.83 -25.33 9.25
CA ARG A 121 7.37 -25.55 9.25
C ARG A 121 6.70 -25.11 7.95
N TYR A 122 7.40 -24.36 7.10
CA TYR A 122 6.92 -23.92 5.80
C TYR A 122 7.51 -24.76 4.67
N GLY A 123 7.01 -24.56 3.45
CA GLY A 123 7.56 -25.21 2.26
C GLY A 123 9.05 -24.89 2.03
N PRO A 124 9.79 -25.74 1.31
CA PRO A 124 11.25 -25.67 1.18
C PRO A 124 11.77 -24.37 0.54
N THR A 125 10.91 -23.64 -0.17
CA THR A 125 11.24 -22.38 -0.84
C THR A 125 10.80 -21.14 -0.05
N ALA A 126 10.04 -21.29 1.03
CA ALA A 126 9.38 -20.18 1.72
C ALA A 126 10.38 -19.13 2.22
N GLN A 127 11.43 -19.57 2.92
CA GLN A 127 12.47 -18.65 3.42
C GLN A 127 13.12 -17.88 2.27
N ARG A 128 13.44 -18.56 1.16
CA ARG A 128 14.06 -17.95 -0.02
C ARG A 128 13.13 -16.90 -0.63
N ASN A 129 11.87 -17.26 -0.88
CA ASN A 129 10.88 -16.41 -1.52
C ASN A 129 10.56 -15.17 -0.68
N VAL A 130 10.34 -15.34 0.63
CA VAL A 130 10.11 -14.21 1.56
C VAL A 130 11.32 -13.30 1.63
N THR A 131 12.53 -13.87 1.69
CA THR A 131 13.77 -13.08 1.71
C THR A 131 13.91 -12.24 0.44
N ARG A 132 13.60 -12.80 -0.75
CA ARG A 132 13.60 -12.07 -2.01
C ARG A 132 12.55 -10.98 -2.05
N PHE A 133 11.33 -11.27 -1.58
CA PHE A 133 10.25 -10.28 -1.47
C PHE A 133 10.64 -9.10 -0.57
N VAL A 134 11.16 -9.36 0.63
CA VAL A 134 11.61 -8.30 1.55
C VAL A 134 12.80 -7.52 0.97
N ALA A 135 13.71 -8.17 0.25
CA ALA A 135 14.79 -7.47 -0.44
C ALA A 135 14.26 -6.48 -1.50
N GLY A 136 13.16 -6.82 -2.19
CA GLY A 136 12.45 -5.92 -3.09
C GLY A 136 11.86 -4.69 -2.40
N ILE A 137 11.20 -4.89 -1.26
CA ILE A 137 10.68 -3.79 -0.43
C ILE A 137 11.81 -2.84 -0.03
N ASN A 138 12.91 -3.39 0.48
CA ASN A 138 14.06 -2.61 0.92
C ASN A 138 14.71 -1.86 -0.25
N ALA A 139 14.76 -2.46 -1.44
CA ALA A 139 15.27 -1.81 -2.63
C ALA A 139 14.41 -0.60 -3.05
N TYR A 140 13.09 -0.68 -2.91
CA TYR A 140 12.21 0.46 -3.14
C TYR A 140 12.41 1.57 -2.11
N ILE A 141 12.54 1.23 -0.82
CA ILE A 141 12.84 2.20 0.25
C ILE A 141 14.17 2.92 -0.04
N ALA A 142 15.21 2.19 -0.40
CA ALA A 142 16.51 2.76 -0.76
C ALA A 142 16.41 3.69 -1.99
N TRP A 143 15.65 3.27 -3.00
CA TRP A 143 15.40 4.08 -4.19
C TRP A 143 14.65 5.38 -3.84
N LEU A 144 13.60 5.31 -3.01
CA LEU A 144 12.87 6.49 -2.53
C LEU A 144 13.77 7.44 -1.73
N GLY A 145 14.64 6.91 -0.86
CA GLY A 145 15.59 7.72 -0.11
C GLY A 145 16.51 8.54 -1.02
N SER A 146 16.87 7.98 -2.18
CA SER A 146 17.66 8.68 -3.22
C SER A 146 16.81 9.56 -4.14
N ASN A 147 15.48 9.40 -4.15
CA ASN A 147 14.54 10.05 -5.06
C ASN A 147 13.27 10.57 -4.35
N PRO A 148 13.37 11.41 -3.31
CA PRO A 148 12.24 11.74 -2.43
C PRO A 148 11.08 12.43 -3.13
N ARG A 149 11.33 13.14 -4.25
CA ARG A 149 10.28 13.82 -5.03
C ARG A 149 9.45 12.87 -5.90
N ARG A 150 9.80 11.58 -5.96
CA ARG A 150 9.14 10.57 -6.81
C ARG A 150 8.25 9.60 -6.04
N ALA A 151 7.90 9.92 -4.80
CA ALA A 151 7.00 9.10 -3.96
C ALA A 151 5.58 8.95 -4.53
N SER A 152 5.21 9.71 -5.57
CA SER A 152 3.89 9.67 -6.22
C SER A 152 3.87 8.96 -7.58
N LEU A 153 4.96 8.30 -7.99
CA LEU A 153 5.02 7.55 -9.25
C LEU A 153 4.41 6.16 -9.13
#